data_AF-A0A957P807-F1
#
_entry.id   AF-A0A957P807-F1
#
_cell.length_a   1.000
_cell.length_b   1.000
_cell.length_c   1.000
_cell.angle_alpha   90.00
_cell.angle_beta   90.00
_cell.angle_gamma   90.00
#
_symmetry.space_group_name_H-M   'P 1'
#
loop_
_entity.id
_entity.type
_entity.pdbx_description
1 polymer ?
#
loop_
_entity_poly.entity_id
_entity_poly.type
_entity_poly.pdbx_seq_one_letter_code
_entity_poly.pdbx_strand_id
1 'polypeptide(L)'
;IETMSHSVTSIGTGLILLLAARAMYAGRFTVGDFALFASYIWPVTIWIRTLGVTIADYRQGGVSIGRMQELMQGAEPGQLVQHGPIYEKGELPMLPALTKTPADRLVHLRVRGLSYGYPTTVAEPAAEEQLAAGQASAVNGVAPVDYVNGAAAMVNGAHPNELSTDNAAGIFDIDLDLPRGSFTVITGRIGSGKSTLLKVLLGLLPADAGEVRWNGELIERPAEFFTPPHCAYTGQTPRLFSESLRNNILLGLTETPAHGRANGAASAAVEINVGQAIHQAVMEQDLADMEEGLETLVGTRGVRLSGGQIQRTAAARMFVRQPELLVFDDLSSALDVETEQTLWERLEGCTSSDIRFTNGHGETGLTSSYIRFTNDHGDGAVVSTREDHANQQYVNEETDRTSSFVNRTATFLVVSHRRRVLRRADQIIVMKNGRIVDRGALDELLGRCEEMRLLWQGEAQC
;
A
#
# COMPACT_ATOMS: atom_id res chain seq x y z
N ILE A 1 -25.05 -15.88 35.57
CA ILE A 1 -25.05 -17.35 35.29
C ILE A 1 -24.14 -18.08 36.28
N GLU A 2 -22.89 -17.64 36.45
CA GLU A 2 -21.92 -18.28 37.36
C GLU A 2 -22.38 -18.33 38.82
N THR A 3 -22.94 -17.24 39.35
CA THR A 3 -23.48 -17.19 40.73
C THR A 3 -24.66 -18.13 40.94
N MET A 4 -25.54 -18.30 39.94
CA MET A 4 -26.67 -19.24 40.02
C MET A 4 -26.20 -20.69 40.00
N SER A 5 -25.16 -21.02 39.22
CA SER A 5 -24.59 -22.37 39.16
C SER A 5 -23.96 -22.80 40.50
N HIS A 6 -23.26 -21.89 41.17
CA HIS A 6 -22.73 -22.13 42.51
C HIS A 6 -23.83 -22.38 43.54
N SER A 7 -24.93 -21.61 43.51
CA SER A 7 -26.06 -21.81 44.41
C SER A 7 -26.75 -23.15 44.21
N VAL A 8 -26.96 -23.59 42.96
CA VAL A 8 -27.59 -24.89 42.65
C VAL A 8 -26.72 -26.06 43.13
N THR A 9 -25.40 -25.96 42.95
CA THR A 9 -24.44 -26.98 43.43
C THR A 9 -24.47 -27.10 44.95
N SER A 10 -24.49 -25.98 45.67
CA SER A 10 -24.57 -25.96 47.14
C SER A 10 -25.89 -26.53 47.67
N ILE A 11 -27.02 -26.22 47.02
CA ILE A 11 -28.33 -26.77 47.38
C ILE A 11 -28.38 -28.28 47.10
N GLY A 12 -27.88 -28.71 45.94
CA GLY A 12 -27.80 -30.13 45.58
C GLY A 12 -26.93 -30.92 46.56
N THR A 13 -25.76 -30.36 46.93
CA THR A 13 -24.88 -30.94 47.95
C THR A 13 -25.60 -31.04 49.29
N GLY A 14 -26.29 -29.98 49.74
CA GLY A 14 -27.07 -29.99 50.98
C GLY A 14 -28.16 -31.08 51.03
N LEU A 15 -28.93 -31.25 49.95
CA LEU A 15 -29.95 -32.29 49.85
C LEU A 15 -29.36 -33.71 49.89
N ILE A 16 -28.25 -33.91 49.20
CA ILE A 16 -27.53 -35.18 49.17
C ILE A 16 -26.95 -35.52 50.55
N LEU A 17 -26.40 -34.53 51.27
CA LEU A 17 -25.89 -34.71 52.63
C LEU A 17 -27.02 -35.12 53.60
N LEU A 18 -28.22 -34.56 53.45
CA LEU A 18 -29.40 -34.95 54.23
C LEU A 18 -29.85 -36.39 53.94
N LEU A 19 -29.78 -36.83 52.68
CA LEU A 19 -30.07 -38.21 52.28
C LEU A 19 -29.02 -39.20 52.81
N ALA A 20 -27.74 -38.82 52.77
CA ALA A 20 -26.65 -39.60 53.32
C ALA A 20 -26.79 -39.79 54.84
N ALA A 21 -27.15 -38.74 55.57
CA ALA A 21 -27.39 -38.81 57.02
C ALA A 21 -28.51 -39.82 57.37
N ARG A 22 -29.60 -39.84 56.61
CA ARG A 22 -30.69 -40.83 56.78
C ARG A 22 -30.22 -42.27 56.47
N ALA A 23 -29.38 -42.45 55.47
CA ALA A 23 -28.83 -43.76 55.10
C ALA A 23 -27.82 -44.29 56.12
N MET A 24 -27.03 -43.40 56.74
CA MET A 24 -26.12 -43.73 57.84
C MET A 24 -26.90 -44.19 59.08
N TYR A 25 -28.00 -43.50 59.41
CA TYR A 25 -28.86 -43.89 60.54
C TYR A 25 -29.48 -45.29 60.35
N ALA A 26 -29.76 -45.69 59.10
CA ALA A 26 -30.27 -47.01 58.78
C ALA A 26 -29.19 -48.12 58.69
N GLY A 27 -27.91 -47.79 58.95
CA GLY A 27 -26.79 -48.73 58.93
C GLY A 27 -26.36 -49.21 57.54
N ARG A 28 -26.82 -48.56 56.47
CA ARG A 28 -26.55 -48.95 55.07
C ARG A 28 -25.45 -48.13 54.40
N PHE A 29 -24.93 -47.12 55.10
CA PHE A 29 -23.92 -46.19 54.60
C PHE A 29 -22.92 -45.90 55.70
N THR A 30 -21.64 -46.17 55.47
CA THR A 30 -20.60 -45.99 56.48
C THR A 30 -20.02 -44.58 56.48
N VAL A 31 -19.30 -44.22 57.54
CA VAL A 31 -18.54 -42.96 57.61
C VAL A 31 -17.45 -42.92 56.51
N GLY A 32 -16.88 -44.07 56.16
CA GLY A 32 -15.91 -44.19 55.07
C GLY A 32 -16.54 -43.91 53.70
N ASP A 33 -17.73 -44.45 53.45
CA ASP A 33 -18.50 -44.19 52.21
C ASP A 33 -18.87 -42.71 52.09
N PHE A 34 -19.21 -42.06 53.20
CA PHE A 34 -19.49 -40.62 53.24
C PHE A 34 -18.26 -39.78 52.91
N ALA A 35 -17.11 -40.08 53.51
CA ALA A 35 -15.87 -39.35 53.24
C ALA A 35 -15.45 -39.48 51.77
N LEU A 36 -15.57 -40.69 51.22
CA LEU A 36 -15.32 -40.96 49.81
C LEU A 36 -16.30 -40.19 48.91
N PHE A 37 -17.59 -40.26 49.23
CA PHE A 37 -18.63 -39.55 48.50
C PHE A 37 -18.41 -38.02 48.48
N ALA A 38 -18.17 -37.42 49.64
CA ALA A 38 -17.90 -35.99 49.76
C ALA A 38 -16.64 -35.56 48.99
N SER A 39 -15.61 -36.42 48.97
CA SER A 39 -14.39 -36.16 48.19
C SER A 39 -14.62 -36.15 46.68
N TYR A 40 -15.66 -36.84 46.17
CA TYR A 40 -15.97 -36.90 44.74
C TYR A 40 -16.89 -35.77 44.24
N ILE A 41 -17.65 -35.10 45.11
CA ILE A 41 -18.58 -34.03 44.71
C ILE A 41 -17.84 -32.89 43.99
N TRP A 42 -16.72 -32.44 44.57
CA TRP A 42 -15.97 -31.29 44.05
C TRP A 42 -15.30 -31.59 42.68
N PRO A 43 -14.55 -32.70 42.50
CA PRO A 43 -14.02 -33.08 41.20
C PRO A 43 -15.11 -33.26 40.14
N VAL A 44 -16.22 -33.94 40.45
CA VAL A 44 -17.31 -34.20 39.48
C VAL A 44 -17.92 -32.89 38.98
N THR A 45 -18.13 -31.92 39.87
CA THR A 45 -18.68 -30.60 39.50
C THR A 45 -17.73 -29.84 38.57
N ILE A 46 -16.42 -29.90 38.84
CA ILE A 46 -15.42 -29.26 37.99
C ILE A 46 -15.40 -29.89 36.60
N TRP A 47 -15.43 -31.22 36.50
CA TRP A 47 -15.46 -31.92 35.21
C TRP A 47 -16.65 -31.51 34.34
N ILE A 48 -17.85 -31.37 34.93
CA ILE A 48 -19.05 -30.94 34.21
C ILE A 48 -18.90 -29.50 33.70
N ARG A 49 -18.39 -28.59 34.55
CA ARG A 49 -18.14 -27.20 34.16
C ARG A 49 -17.11 -27.12 33.04
N THR A 50 -15.99 -27.81 33.19
CA THR A 50 -14.92 -27.84 32.18
C THR A 50 -15.45 -28.39 30.87
N LEU A 51 -16.22 -29.48 30.88
CA LEU A 51 -16.81 -30.03 29.66
C LEU A 51 -17.71 -29.02 28.94
N GLY A 52 -18.57 -28.31 29.68
CA GLY A 52 -19.44 -27.29 29.11
C GLY A 52 -18.67 -26.11 28.49
N VAL A 53 -17.64 -25.62 29.20
CA VAL A 53 -16.76 -24.55 28.71
C VAL A 53 -15.97 -25.02 27.49
N THR A 54 -15.39 -26.23 27.51
CA THR A 54 -14.65 -26.79 26.37
C THR A 54 -15.50 -26.93 25.11
N ILE A 55 -16.79 -27.31 25.24
CA ILE A 55 -17.71 -27.38 24.08
C ILE A 55 -17.98 -25.98 23.52
N ALA A 56 -18.17 -24.98 24.39
CA ALA A 56 -18.37 -23.60 23.97
C ALA A 56 -17.11 -23.06 23.28
N ASP A 57 -15.94 -23.26 23.88
CA ASP A 57 -14.64 -22.85 23.34
C ASP A 57 -14.34 -23.53 22.00
N TYR A 58 -14.69 -24.82 21.85
CA TYR A 58 -14.53 -25.55 20.58
C TYR A 58 -15.38 -24.93 19.47
N ARG A 59 -16.65 -24.61 19.75
CA ARG A 59 -17.53 -23.95 18.77
C ARG A 59 -17.02 -22.54 18.42
N GLN A 60 -16.57 -21.79 19.41
CA GLN A 60 -16.00 -20.44 19.20
C GLN A 60 -14.70 -20.49 18.39
N GLY A 61 -13.84 -21.48 18.66
CA GLY A 61 -12.62 -21.74 17.90
C GLY A 61 -12.91 -22.06 16.44
N GLY A 62 -13.94 -22.87 16.17
CA GLY A 62 -14.39 -23.18 14.81
C GLY A 62 -14.78 -21.92 14.00
N VAL A 63 -15.53 -20.98 14.61
CA VAL A 63 -15.88 -19.70 13.96
C VAL A 63 -14.64 -18.86 13.66
N SER A 64 -13.69 -18.79 14.60
CA SER A 64 -12.44 -18.05 14.40
C SER A 64 -11.62 -18.64 13.24
N ILE A 65 -11.51 -19.97 13.17
CA ILE A 65 -10.82 -20.67 12.07
C ILE A 65 -11.53 -20.43 10.74
N GLY A 66 -12.86 -20.50 10.70
CA GLY A 66 -13.63 -20.22 9.49
C GLY A 66 -13.37 -18.81 8.95
N ARG A 67 -13.35 -17.80 9.83
CA ARG A 67 -13.00 -16.41 9.43
C ARG A 67 -11.57 -16.29 8.93
N MET A 68 -10.62 -16.98 9.56
CA MET A 68 -9.24 -17.00 9.07
C MET A 68 -9.14 -17.64 7.68
N GLN A 69 -9.90 -18.70 7.41
CA GLN A 69 -9.95 -19.33 6.08
C GLN A 69 -10.57 -18.40 5.03
N GLU A 70 -11.62 -17.63 5.37
CA GLU A 70 -12.17 -16.61 4.47
C GLU A 70 -11.13 -15.53 4.13
N LEU A 71 -10.35 -15.08 5.13
CA LEU A 71 -9.27 -14.11 4.93
C LEU A 71 -8.10 -14.62 4.09
N MET A 72 -7.96 -15.94 3.94
CA MET A 72 -6.93 -16.57 3.10
C MET A 72 -7.23 -16.48 1.59
N GLN A 73 -8.38 -15.90 1.18
CA GLN A 73 -8.71 -15.58 -0.22
C GLN A 73 -8.48 -16.75 -1.21
N GLY A 74 -8.81 -17.98 -0.80
CA GLY A 74 -8.69 -19.17 -1.64
C GLY A 74 -7.36 -19.92 -1.55
N ALA A 75 -6.43 -19.53 -0.66
CA ALA A 75 -5.30 -20.37 -0.31
C ALA A 75 -5.75 -21.65 0.43
N GLU A 76 -5.07 -22.77 0.16
CA GLU A 76 -5.41 -24.07 0.76
C GLU A 76 -5.36 -23.99 2.30
N PRO A 77 -6.34 -24.57 3.04
CA PRO A 77 -6.39 -24.48 4.50
C PRO A 77 -5.12 -24.95 5.24
N GLY A 78 -4.34 -25.84 4.63
CA GLY A 78 -3.06 -26.33 5.16
C GLY A 78 -1.90 -25.35 5.02
N GLN A 79 -2.03 -24.29 4.21
CA GLN A 79 -0.94 -23.35 3.92
C GLN A 79 -0.58 -22.49 5.13
N LEU A 80 -1.56 -22.15 6.00
CA LEU A 80 -1.32 -21.43 7.26
C LEU A 80 -0.43 -22.20 8.24
N VAL A 81 -0.50 -23.53 8.19
CA VAL A 81 0.23 -24.42 9.10
C VAL A 81 1.42 -25.08 8.41
N GLN A 82 1.69 -24.72 7.16
CA GLN A 82 2.85 -25.22 6.44
C GLN A 82 4.10 -24.72 7.15
N HIS A 83 4.98 -25.65 7.52
CA HIS A 83 6.25 -25.29 8.14
C HIS A 83 7.10 -24.47 7.16
N GLY A 84 7.27 -23.19 7.48
CA GLY A 84 8.28 -22.31 6.90
C GLY A 84 9.43 -22.08 7.88
N PRO A 85 10.64 -21.78 7.40
CA PRO A 85 11.72 -21.35 8.28
C PRO A 85 11.34 -20.01 8.94
N ILE A 86 11.32 -19.99 10.28
CA ILE A 86 11.11 -18.77 11.07
C ILE A 86 12.46 -18.35 11.62
N TYR A 87 12.93 -17.16 11.21
CA TYR A 87 14.23 -16.62 11.59
C TYR A 87 14.12 -15.77 12.87
N GLU A 88 13.74 -16.40 13.99
CA GLU A 88 13.64 -15.73 15.30
C GLU A 88 15.00 -15.47 15.96
N LYS A 89 16.00 -16.31 15.65
CA LYS A 89 17.36 -16.22 16.18
C LYS A 89 18.35 -16.58 15.07
N GLY A 90 19.39 -15.77 14.90
CA GLY A 90 20.40 -15.95 13.86
C GLY A 90 20.37 -14.83 12.82
N GLU A 91 21.23 -14.95 11.80
CA GLU A 91 21.26 -14.00 10.69
C GLU A 91 20.04 -14.22 9.78
N LEU A 92 19.38 -13.13 9.40
CA LEU A 92 18.29 -13.17 8.43
C LEU A 92 18.83 -13.67 7.08
N PRO A 93 18.02 -14.41 6.30
CA PRO A 93 18.43 -14.79 4.95
C PRO A 93 18.71 -13.52 4.16
N MET A 94 19.86 -13.46 3.48
CA MET A 94 20.16 -12.34 2.61
C MET A 94 19.10 -12.32 1.50
N LEU A 95 18.29 -11.26 1.49
CA LEU A 95 17.39 -11.02 0.38
C LEU A 95 18.25 -10.74 -0.86
N PRO A 96 17.93 -11.36 -2.02
CA PRO A 96 18.67 -11.08 -3.24
C PRO A 96 18.60 -9.57 -3.52
N ALA A 97 19.75 -8.96 -3.75
CA ALA A 97 19.79 -7.56 -4.16
C ALA A 97 19.07 -7.42 -5.51
N LEU A 98 18.10 -6.50 -5.58
CA LEU A 98 17.44 -6.15 -6.83
C LEU A 98 18.43 -5.34 -7.68
N THR A 99 19.24 -6.02 -8.49
CA THR A 99 20.16 -5.36 -9.41
C THR A 99 19.42 -5.00 -10.68
N LYS A 100 19.38 -3.70 -11.01
CA LYS A 100 18.82 -3.22 -12.26
C LYS A 100 19.69 -3.64 -13.44
N THR A 101 19.10 -4.33 -14.39
CA THR A 101 19.73 -4.85 -15.61
C THR A 101 19.25 -4.07 -16.84
N PRO A 102 19.94 -4.19 -17.99
CA PRO A 102 19.44 -3.64 -19.25
C PRO A 102 18.08 -4.19 -19.70
N ALA A 103 17.67 -5.37 -19.23
CA ALA A 103 16.38 -5.97 -19.57
C ALA A 103 15.21 -5.26 -18.85
N ASP A 104 15.45 -4.71 -17.66
CA ASP A 104 14.45 -3.96 -16.91
C ASP A 104 14.13 -2.61 -17.55
N ARG A 105 14.94 -2.18 -18.53
CA ARG A 105 14.86 -0.86 -19.17
C ARG A 105 13.51 -0.66 -19.88
N LEU A 106 12.82 0.44 -19.58
CA LEU A 106 11.59 0.79 -20.29
C LEU A 106 11.93 1.42 -21.64
N VAL A 107 11.41 0.83 -22.72
CA VAL A 107 11.36 1.41 -24.06
C VAL A 107 9.94 1.88 -24.36
N HIS A 108 8.95 1.04 -24.07
CA HIS A 108 7.56 1.34 -24.32
C HIS A 108 6.62 0.52 -23.43
N LEU A 109 5.68 1.17 -22.74
CA LEU A 109 4.59 0.52 -22.03
C LEU A 109 3.31 0.69 -22.84
N ARG A 110 2.61 -0.42 -23.13
CA ARG A 110 1.34 -0.40 -23.85
C ARG A 110 0.26 -1.11 -23.06
N VAL A 111 -0.90 -0.48 -22.94
CA VAL A 111 -2.10 -1.01 -22.31
C VAL A 111 -3.20 -1.05 -23.36
N ARG A 112 -3.92 -2.16 -23.46
CA ARG A 112 -5.05 -2.32 -24.38
C ARG A 112 -6.28 -2.85 -23.68
N GLY A 113 -7.40 -2.18 -23.84
CA GLY A 113 -8.72 -2.60 -23.36
C GLY A 113 -8.83 -2.82 -21.85
N LEU A 114 -8.02 -2.15 -21.04
CA LEU A 114 -7.95 -2.40 -19.59
C LEU A 114 -9.26 -1.99 -18.91
N SER A 115 -9.87 -2.95 -18.20
CA SER A 115 -11.20 -2.81 -17.61
C SER A 115 -11.30 -3.43 -16.22
N TYR A 116 -12.14 -2.85 -15.37
CA TYR A 116 -12.45 -3.30 -14.01
C TYR A 116 -13.74 -2.66 -13.48
N GLY A 117 -14.72 -3.46 -13.09
CA GLY A 117 -15.92 -3.04 -12.36
C GLY A 117 -15.78 -3.29 -10.86
N TYR A 118 -16.20 -2.33 -10.03
CA TYR A 118 -16.30 -2.60 -8.59
C TYR A 118 -17.37 -3.67 -8.34
N PRO A 119 -17.11 -4.68 -7.48
CA PRO A 119 -18.13 -5.62 -7.08
C PRO A 119 -19.30 -4.86 -6.46
N THR A 120 -20.48 -4.93 -7.07
CA THR A 120 -21.69 -4.44 -6.43
C THR A 120 -21.94 -5.33 -5.22
N THR A 121 -21.88 -4.75 -4.01
CA THR A 121 -22.48 -5.40 -2.83
C THR A 121 -23.94 -5.60 -3.15
N VAL A 122 -24.33 -6.85 -3.47
CA VAL A 122 -25.74 -7.22 -3.47
C VAL A 122 -26.23 -6.87 -2.08
N ALA A 123 -27.14 -5.90 -1.99
CA ALA A 123 -27.83 -5.61 -0.74
C ALA A 123 -28.37 -6.96 -0.24
N GLU A 124 -27.97 -7.38 0.96
CA GLU A 124 -28.63 -8.49 1.63
C GLU A 124 -30.15 -8.24 1.53
N PRO A 125 -30.95 -9.22 1.09
CA PRO A 125 -32.40 -9.04 1.09
C PRO A 125 -32.81 -8.66 2.51
N ALA A 126 -33.41 -7.47 2.65
CA ALA A 126 -33.86 -6.95 3.93
C ALA A 126 -34.63 -8.05 4.65
N ALA A 127 -34.16 -8.41 5.84
CA ALA A 127 -34.76 -9.41 6.72
C ALA A 127 -36.08 -8.93 7.34
N GLU A 128 -36.98 -8.33 6.55
CA GLU A 128 -38.25 -7.77 6.99
C GLU A 128 -39.48 -8.60 6.59
N GLU A 129 -39.30 -9.74 5.92
CA GLU A 129 -40.44 -10.60 5.52
C GLU A 129 -40.40 -12.03 6.08
N GLN A 130 -39.77 -12.22 7.24
CA GLN A 130 -39.84 -13.49 8.01
C GLN A 130 -40.31 -13.32 9.46
N LEU A 131 -40.79 -12.13 9.83
CA LEU A 131 -41.36 -11.84 11.16
C LEU A 131 -42.90 -11.85 11.16
N ALA A 132 -43.55 -12.75 10.41
CA ALA A 132 -45.02 -12.88 10.43
C ALA A 132 -45.55 -14.32 10.41
N ALA A 133 -44.69 -15.35 10.46
CA ALA A 133 -45.13 -16.74 10.55
C ALA A 133 -44.22 -17.54 11.49
N GLY A 134 -44.51 -17.49 12.79
CA GLY A 134 -43.74 -18.28 13.76
C GLY A 134 -44.03 -18.04 15.24
N GLN A 135 -45.16 -17.42 15.61
CA GLN A 135 -45.65 -17.50 16.99
C GLN A 135 -46.54 -18.74 17.14
N ALA A 136 -45.93 -19.90 17.39
CA ALA A 136 -46.52 -20.97 18.18
C ALA A 136 -45.49 -22.04 18.53
N SER A 137 -45.43 -22.37 19.82
CA SER A 137 -44.81 -23.57 20.41
C SER A 137 -43.31 -23.57 20.68
N ALA A 138 -42.97 -23.13 21.89
CA ALA A 138 -41.78 -23.57 22.61
C ALA A 138 -42.14 -24.82 23.43
N VAL A 139 -41.62 -26.00 23.06
CA VAL A 139 -41.37 -27.13 23.98
C VAL A 139 -40.26 -28.02 23.39
N ASN A 140 -39.17 -28.17 24.15
CA ASN A 140 -38.15 -29.24 24.17
C ASN A 140 -37.62 -29.84 22.86
N GLY A 141 -36.31 -29.68 22.64
CA GLY A 141 -35.53 -30.59 21.80
C GLY A 141 -34.44 -29.87 21.01
N VAL A 142 -33.18 -30.15 21.34
CA VAL A 142 -32.03 -29.80 20.51
C VAL A 142 -32.18 -30.58 19.19
N ALA A 143 -32.52 -29.89 18.10
CA ALA A 143 -32.42 -30.41 16.74
C ALA A 143 -31.08 -29.98 16.14
N PRO A 144 -30.42 -30.84 15.35
CA PRO A 144 -29.15 -30.51 14.70
C PRO A 144 -29.41 -29.48 13.59
N VAL A 145 -28.58 -28.44 13.54
CA VAL A 145 -28.54 -27.53 12.39
C VAL A 145 -27.69 -28.22 11.33
N ASP A 146 -28.35 -28.83 10.35
CA ASP A 146 -27.68 -29.31 9.13
C ASP A 146 -27.13 -28.09 8.38
N TYR A 147 -25.79 -27.97 8.37
CA TYR A 147 -25.08 -27.10 7.45
C TYR A 147 -25.24 -27.70 6.04
N VAL A 148 -26.27 -27.26 5.33
CA VAL A 148 -26.40 -27.56 3.91
C VAL A 148 -25.31 -26.80 3.17
N ASN A 149 -24.43 -27.55 2.51
CA ASN A 149 -23.40 -27.07 1.60
C ASN A 149 -23.90 -25.92 0.71
N GLY A 150 -23.38 -24.71 0.94
CA GLY A 150 -23.36 -23.64 -0.05
C GLY A 150 -22.33 -23.93 -1.13
N ALA A 151 -22.52 -25.03 -1.86
CA ALA A 151 -21.80 -25.25 -3.10
C ALA A 151 -22.21 -24.15 -4.08
N ALA A 152 -21.22 -23.41 -4.58
CA ALA A 152 -21.37 -22.47 -5.67
C ALA A 152 -22.22 -23.08 -6.79
N ALA A 153 -23.40 -22.51 -7.02
CA ALA A 153 -24.20 -22.82 -8.18
C ALA A 153 -23.46 -22.27 -9.41
N MET A 154 -22.72 -23.15 -10.08
CA MET A 154 -22.45 -23.03 -11.50
C MET A 154 -23.79 -22.96 -12.23
N VAL A 155 -24.19 -21.77 -12.67
CA VAL A 155 -25.26 -21.60 -13.65
C VAL A 155 -24.64 -21.07 -14.93
N ASN A 156 -24.62 -21.96 -15.92
CA ASN A 156 -24.31 -21.67 -17.30
C ASN A 156 -25.31 -20.69 -17.90
N GLY A 157 -24.80 -19.78 -18.74
CA GLY A 157 -25.48 -19.31 -19.94
C GLY A 157 -26.62 -18.32 -19.75
N ALA A 158 -26.28 -17.04 -19.60
CA ALA A 158 -27.10 -15.95 -20.11
C ALA A 158 -26.20 -14.75 -20.43
N HIS A 159 -26.20 -14.32 -21.70
CA HIS A 159 -25.74 -12.99 -22.07
C HIS A 159 -26.73 -11.96 -21.51
N PRO A 160 -26.29 -10.90 -20.83
CA PRO A 160 -27.09 -9.69 -20.69
C PRO A 160 -26.33 -8.54 -21.33
N ASN A 161 -26.58 -8.35 -22.63
CA ASN A 161 -26.35 -7.07 -23.29
C ASN A 161 -27.49 -6.15 -22.86
N GLU A 162 -27.32 -5.48 -21.73
CA GLU A 162 -28.04 -4.27 -21.32
C GLU A 162 -27.25 -3.66 -20.15
N LEU A 163 -26.18 -2.94 -20.52
CA LEU A 163 -25.42 -2.10 -19.60
C LEU A 163 -26.39 -1.11 -18.94
N SER A 164 -26.62 -1.27 -17.65
CA SER A 164 -27.13 -0.21 -16.80
C SER A 164 -26.17 0.99 -16.91
N THR A 165 -26.71 2.17 -17.17
CA THR A 165 -25.97 3.43 -17.34
C THR A 165 -25.42 4.03 -16.04
N ASP A 166 -25.10 3.20 -15.04
CA ASP A 166 -24.52 3.62 -13.75
C ASP A 166 -23.15 2.93 -13.50
N ASN A 167 -22.19 3.11 -14.42
CA ASN A 167 -20.79 2.77 -14.13
C ASN A 167 -20.15 3.89 -13.31
N ALA A 168 -20.19 3.78 -11.97
CA ALA A 168 -19.55 4.72 -11.03
C ALA A 168 -18.01 4.55 -11.01
N ALA A 169 -17.41 4.64 -12.21
CA ALA A 169 -16.01 4.71 -12.60
C ALA A 169 -15.00 3.71 -12.01
N GLY A 170 -15.47 2.50 -11.67
CA GLY A 170 -14.65 1.31 -11.87
C GLY A 170 -14.29 1.24 -13.36
N ILE A 171 -13.04 1.55 -13.69
CA ILE A 171 -12.42 1.84 -15.00
C ILE A 171 -12.79 0.89 -16.17
N PHE A 172 -12.89 1.33 -17.42
CA PHE A 172 -13.18 0.39 -18.52
C PHE A 172 -12.73 0.84 -19.94
N ASP A 173 -12.36 -0.17 -20.74
CA ASP A 173 -11.81 -0.12 -22.10
C ASP A 173 -10.71 0.93 -22.32
N ILE A 174 -9.70 0.90 -21.44
CA ILE A 174 -8.61 1.88 -21.46
C ILE A 174 -7.45 1.42 -22.32
N ASP A 175 -7.10 2.28 -23.28
CA ASP A 175 -5.89 2.20 -24.09
C ASP A 175 -4.88 3.27 -23.67
N LEU A 176 -3.67 2.85 -23.34
CA LEU A 176 -2.56 3.72 -22.94
C LEU A 176 -1.28 3.33 -23.69
N ASP A 177 -0.52 4.32 -24.14
CA ASP A 177 0.82 4.13 -24.70
C ASP A 177 1.75 5.13 -24.02
N LEU A 178 2.80 4.63 -23.35
CA LEU A 178 3.83 5.44 -22.70
C LEU A 178 5.20 5.12 -23.33
N PRO A 179 5.75 5.99 -24.18
CA PRO A 179 7.11 5.83 -24.66
C PRO A 179 8.12 6.18 -23.55
N ARG A 180 9.33 5.62 -23.64
CA ARG A 180 10.42 5.93 -22.71
C ARG A 180 10.62 7.44 -22.54
N GLY A 181 10.75 7.87 -21.29
CA GLY A 181 11.10 9.26 -20.95
C GLY A 181 9.93 10.24 -21.09
N SER A 182 8.73 9.76 -21.45
CA SER A 182 7.56 10.62 -21.55
C SER A 182 7.11 11.10 -20.18
N PHE A 183 6.60 12.32 -20.15
CA PHE A 183 5.86 12.90 -19.05
C PHE A 183 4.38 12.91 -19.37
N THR A 184 3.66 11.88 -18.93
CA THR A 184 2.23 11.71 -19.22
C THR A 184 1.40 12.09 -18.01
N VAL A 185 0.45 13.01 -18.20
CA VAL A 185 -0.46 13.45 -17.14
C VAL A 185 -1.88 12.94 -17.38
N ILE A 186 -2.45 12.26 -16.39
CA ILE A 186 -3.86 11.88 -16.37
C ILE A 186 -4.63 12.96 -15.58
N THR A 187 -5.64 13.55 -16.22
CA THR A 187 -6.50 14.55 -15.61
C THR A 187 -7.98 14.23 -15.81
N GLY A 188 -8.85 14.84 -15.02
CA GLY A 188 -10.27 14.53 -14.98
C GLY A 188 -10.90 14.89 -13.65
N ARG A 189 -12.23 15.02 -13.62
CA ARG A 189 -12.98 15.35 -12.40
C ARG A 189 -12.78 14.31 -11.30
N ILE A 190 -13.07 14.68 -10.06
CA ILE A 190 -13.16 13.70 -8.95
C ILE A 190 -14.17 12.62 -9.35
N GLY A 191 -13.84 11.36 -9.06
CA GLY A 191 -14.68 10.22 -9.45
C GLY A 191 -14.57 9.81 -10.93
N SER A 192 -13.67 10.39 -11.73
CA SER A 192 -13.51 9.98 -13.14
C SER A 192 -12.80 8.64 -13.35
N GLY A 193 -12.23 8.04 -12.30
CA GLY A 193 -11.55 6.73 -12.36
C GLY A 193 -10.01 6.79 -12.43
N LYS A 194 -9.37 7.96 -12.26
CA LYS A 194 -7.90 8.13 -12.38
C LYS A 194 -7.09 7.23 -11.45
N SER A 195 -7.37 7.27 -10.15
CA SER A 195 -6.69 6.43 -9.16
C SER A 195 -7.05 4.95 -9.34
N THR A 196 -8.27 4.65 -9.80
CA THR A 196 -8.68 3.28 -10.17
C THR A 196 -7.84 2.76 -11.35
N LEU A 197 -7.64 3.56 -12.40
CA LEU A 197 -6.79 3.21 -13.54
C LEU A 197 -5.37 2.87 -13.10
N LEU A 198 -4.75 3.72 -12.27
CA LEU A 198 -3.41 3.45 -11.76
C LEU A 198 -3.36 2.13 -10.96
N LYS A 199 -4.32 1.92 -10.06
CA LYS A 199 -4.36 0.70 -9.24
C LYS A 199 -4.56 -0.56 -10.07
N VAL A 200 -5.43 -0.54 -11.08
CA VAL A 200 -5.65 -1.70 -11.97
C VAL A 200 -4.42 -1.95 -12.85
N LEU A 201 -3.82 -0.89 -13.42
CA LEU A 201 -2.57 -0.99 -14.20
C LEU A 201 -1.44 -1.64 -13.39
N LEU A 202 -1.30 -1.25 -12.13
CA LEU A 202 -0.27 -1.74 -11.22
C LEU A 202 -0.61 -3.09 -10.56
N GLY A 203 -1.78 -3.68 -10.85
CA GLY A 203 -2.25 -4.92 -10.22
C GLY A 203 -2.65 -4.79 -8.74
N LEU A 204 -2.81 -3.57 -8.22
CA LEU A 204 -3.33 -3.30 -6.87
C LEU A 204 -4.85 -3.49 -6.79
N LEU A 205 -5.52 -3.46 -7.93
CA LEU A 205 -6.88 -3.95 -8.16
C LEU A 205 -6.83 -4.97 -9.31
N PRO A 206 -7.70 -5.98 -9.31
CA PRO A 206 -7.75 -6.93 -10.43
C PRO A 206 -8.20 -6.22 -11.71
N ALA A 207 -7.86 -6.80 -12.85
CA ALA A 207 -8.41 -6.42 -14.15
C ALA A 207 -9.45 -7.47 -14.56
N ASP A 208 -10.62 -7.02 -15.01
CA ASP A 208 -11.66 -7.88 -15.59
C ASP A 208 -11.31 -8.26 -17.04
N ALA A 209 -10.66 -7.34 -17.76
CA ALA A 209 -10.24 -7.53 -19.14
C ALA A 209 -9.06 -6.59 -19.50
N GLY A 210 -8.45 -6.88 -20.66
CA GLY A 210 -7.36 -6.10 -21.23
C GLY A 210 -5.98 -6.72 -20.99
N GLU A 211 -4.97 -6.15 -21.63
CA GLU A 211 -3.58 -6.58 -21.50
C GLU A 211 -2.63 -5.40 -21.28
N VAL A 212 -1.56 -5.65 -20.51
CA VAL A 212 -0.47 -4.71 -20.31
C VAL A 212 0.81 -5.33 -20.86
N ARG A 213 1.54 -4.59 -21.68
CA ARG A 213 2.78 -5.04 -22.31
C ARG A 213 3.96 -4.12 -21.99
N TRP A 214 5.07 -4.70 -21.56
CA TRP A 214 6.36 -4.02 -21.36
C TRP A 214 7.28 -4.36 -22.53
N ASN A 215 7.69 -3.36 -23.31
CA ASN A 215 8.54 -3.54 -24.50
C ASN A 215 8.02 -4.56 -25.53
N GLY A 216 6.70 -4.78 -25.54
CA GLY A 216 6.02 -5.74 -26.42
C GLY A 216 5.71 -7.10 -25.78
N GLU A 217 6.30 -7.40 -24.62
CA GLU A 217 6.06 -8.63 -23.86
C GLU A 217 4.87 -8.48 -22.91
N LEU A 218 4.03 -9.50 -22.82
CA LEU A 218 2.84 -9.51 -21.97
C LEU A 218 3.21 -9.61 -20.49
N ILE A 219 2.60 -8.77 -19.66
CA ILE A 219 2.73 -8.82 -18.20
C ILE A 219 1.55 -9.61 -17.63
N GLU A 220 1.79 -10.86 -17.24
CA GLU A 220 0.73 -11.74 -16.72
C GLU A 220 0.36 -11.42 -15.25
N ARG A 221 1.33 -11.00 -14.45
CA ARG A 221 1.16 -10.70 -13.02
C ARG A 221 1.62 -9.28 -12.69
N PRO A 222 0.81 -8.24 -13.00
CA PRO A 222 1.19 -6.84 -12.83
C PRO A 222 1.67 -6.48 -11.42
N ALA A 223 1.02 -7.02 -10.38
CA ALA A 223 1.37 -6.74 -8.98
C ALA A 223 2.81 -7.16 -8.60
N GLU A 224 3.33 -8.21 -9.23
CA GLU A 224 4.70 -8.68 -9.01
C GLU A 224 5.69 -7.94 -9.92
N PHE A 225 5.28 -7.66 -11.15
CA PHE A 225 6.12 -7.00 -12.15
C PHE A 225 6.37 -5.52 -11.85
N PHE A 226 5.33 -4.76 -11.48
CA PHE A 226 5.40 -3.32 -11.21
C PHE A 226 5.93 -3.01 -9.80
N THR A 227 7.06 -3.61 -9.49
CA THR A 227 7.88 -3.32 -8.31
C THR A 227 9.25 -2.80 -8.77
N PRO A 228 10.05 -2.17 -7.90
CA PRO A 228 11.42 -1.79 -8.26
C PRO A 228 12.22 -3.01 -8.75
N PRO A 229 13.02 -2.90 -9.83
CA PRO A 229 13.43 -1.66 -10.50
C PRO A 229 12.53 -1.18 -11.66
N HIS A 230 11.42 -1.86 -11.97
CA HIS A 230 10.55 -1.44 -13.08
C HIS A 230 9.74 -0.19 -12.74
N CYS A 231 9.10 -0.19 -11.57
CA CYS A 231 8.14 0.84 -11.19
C CYS A 231 8.26 1.21 -9.72
N ALA A 232 8.06 2.50 -9.42
CA ALA A 232 7.71 2.95 -8.08
C ALA A 232 6.40 3.75 -8.15
N TYR A 233 5.58 3.61 -7.11
CA TYR A 233 4.26 4.21 -7.02
C TYR A 233 4.08 4.92 -5.68
N THR A 234 3.49 6.10 -5.71
CA THR A 234 2.93 6.74 -4.51
C THR A 234 1.45 7.05 -4.72
N GLY A 235 0.65 6.67 -3.74
CA GLY A 235 -0.79 6.97 -3.70
C GLY A 235 -1.08 8.40 -3.26
N GLN A 236 -2.33 8.84 -3.48
CA GLN A 236 -2.84 10.16 -3.08
C GLN A 236 -2.66 10.48 -1.60
N THR A 237 -2.71 9.46 -0.74
CA THR A 237 -2.40 9.61 0.69
C THR A 237 -1.30 8.62 1.05
N PRO A 238 -0.02 9.03 0.94
CA PRO A 238 1.09 8.17 1.28
C PRO A 238 1.06 7.83 2.78
N ARG A 239 1.38 6.58 3.11
CA ARG A 239 1.53 6.14 4.50
C ARG A 239 3.01 6.01 4.85
N LEU A 240 3.35 6.51 6.03
CA LEU A 240 4.66 6.37 6.64
C LEU A 240 4.56 5.42 7.84
N PHE A 241 5.65 4.72 8.12
CA PHE A 241 5.81 3.88 9.30
C PHE A 241 6.25 4.74 10.49
N SER A 242 5.91 4.31 11.71
CA SER A 242 6.39 4.93 12.95
C SER A 242 7.86 4.57 13.21
N GLU A 243 8.75 5.09 12.38
CA GLU A 243 10.19 4.80 12.28
C GLU A 243 10.96 6.08 11.93
N SER A 244 12.30 6.05 11.84
CA SER A 244 13.07 7.21 11.36
C SER A 244 12.70 7.62 9.93
N LEU A 245 12.97 8.87 9.55
CA LEU A 245 12.84 9.33 8.16
C LEU A 245 13.68 8.49 7.20
N ARG A 246 14.91 8.15 7.59
CA ARG A 246 15.78 7.27 6.81
C ARG A 246 15.11 5.93 6.53
N ASN A 247 14.61 5.26 7.56
CA ASN A 247 13.97 3.94 7.41
C ASN A 247 12.70 4.03 6.56
N ASN A 248 11.96 5.15 6.68
CA ASN A 248 10.83 5.43 5.82
C ASN A 248 11.23 5.62 4.34
N ILE A 249 12.37 6.25 4.04
CA ILE A 249 12.84 6.45 2.66
C ILE A 249 13.41 5.14 2.10
N LEU A 250 14.29 4.47 2.85
CA LEU A 250 15.00 3.27 2.39
C LEU A 250 14.09 2.04 2.29
N LEU A 251 13.14 1.86 3.22
CA LEU A 251 12.31 0.64 3.33
C LEU A 251 13.13 -0.65 3.15
N GLY A 252 14.16 -0.82 3.97
CA GLY A 252 15.01 -2.01 3.98
C GLY A 252 16.15 -2.04 2.97
N LEU A 253 16.32 -1.00 2.15
CA LEU A 253 17.52 -0.82 1.35
C LEU A 253 18.73 -0.49 2.25
N THR A 254 19.86 -1.14 2.01
CA THR A 254 21.13 -0.82 2.67
C THR A 254 21.92 0.19 1.83
N GLU A 255 22.26 1.34 2.41
CA GLU A 255 23.12 2.32 1.76
C GLU A 255 24.50 1.73 1.45
N THR A 256 25.08 2.14 0.31
CA THR A 256 26.49 1.84 0.04
C THR A 256 27.33 2.79 0.91
N PRO A 257 28.23 2.30 1.79
CA PRO A 257 29.07 3.17 2.59
C PRO A 257 29.97 4.03 1.69
N ALA A 258 29.95 5.35 1.90
CA ALA A 258 30.72 6.32 1.11
C ALA A 258 32.26 6.14 1.19
N HIS A 259 32.76 5.30 2.11
CA HIS A 259 34.18 5.02 2.27
C HIS A 259 34.40 3.51 2.40
N GLY A 260 35.14 2.95 1.44
CA GLY A 260 35.37 1.52 1.31
C GLY A 260 35.87 0.86 2.59
N ARG A 261 34.99 0.10 3.24
CA ARG A 261 35.29 -1.23 3.79
C ARG A 261 34.05 -2.09 3.56
N ALA A 262 34.06 -2.79 2.43
CA ALA A 262 33.14 -3.90 2.21
C ALA A 262 33.45 -4.97 3.27
N ASN A 263 32.67 -4.99 4.35
CA ASN A 263 32.68 -6.12 5.28
C ASN A 263 32.03 -7.31 4.58
N GLY A 264 32.79 -8.01 3.73
CA GLY A 264 32.60 -9.41 3.33
C GLY A 264 31.33 -9.85 2.59
N ALA A 265 30.25 -9.08 2.58
CA ALA A 265 28.95 -9.49 2.02
C ALA A 265 28.43 -8.56 0.91
N ALA A 266 29.27 -7.66 0.40
CA ALA A 266 28.88 -6.72 -0.66
C ALA A 266 29.01 -7.38 -2.05
N SER A 267 28.00 -8.14 -2.47
CA SER A 267 27.81 -8.51 -3.88
C SER A 267 26.84 -7.53 -4.54
N ALA A 268 27.33 -6.77 -5.52
CA ALA A 268 26.54 -6.08 -6.56
C ALA A 268 25.31 -5.27 -6.09
N ALA A 269 25.42 -4.57 -4.96
CA ALA A 269 24.41 -3.61 -4.54
C ALA A 269 24.43 -2.40 -5.48
N VAL A 270 23.26 -2.01 -5.98
CA VAL A 270 23.04 -0.72 -6.66
C VAL A 270 23.55 0.38 -5.72
N GLU A 271 24.28 1.36 -6.25
CA GLU A 271 24.75 2.51 -5.47
C GLU A 271 23.54 3.33 -5.04
N ILE A 272 23.10 3.09 -3.80
CA ILE A 272 21.96 3.77 -3.20
C ILE A 272 22.44 5.08 -2.61
N ASN A 273 22.03 6.19 -3.23
CA ASN A 273 22.32 7.54 -2.75
C ASN A 273 21.04 8.19 -2.21
N VAL A 274 20.85 8.12 -0.89
CA VAL A 274 19.72 8.75 -0.21
C VAL A 274 19.79 10.27 -0.29
N GLY A 275 20.99 10.86 -0.31
CA GLY A 275 21.17 12.31 -0.47
C GLY A 275 20.60 12.83 -1.79
N GLN A 276 20.80 12.09 -2.89
CA GLN A 276 20.21 12.42 -4.18
C GLN A 276 18.68 12.35 -4.13
N ALA A 277 18.12 11.33 -3.45
CA ALA A 277 16.68 11.19 -3.30
C ALA A 277 16.05 12.32 -2.45
N ILE A 278 16.72 12.73 -1.37
CA ILE A 278 16.35 13.89 -0.54
C ILE A 278 16.35 15.15 -1.41
N HIS A 279 17.41 15.37 -2.17
CA HIS A 279 17.54 16.52 -3.05
C HIS A 279 16.45 16.51 -4.12
N GLN A 280 16.24 15.39 -4.82
CA GLN A 280 15.16 15.30 -5.80
C GLN A 280 13.79 15.56 -5.17
N ALA A 281 13.56 15.17 -3.92
CA ALA A 281 12.32 15.40 -3.21
C ALA A 281 12.17 16.80 -2.57
N VAL A 282 13.17 17.66 -2.62
CA VAL A 282 13.16 19.01 -2.00
C VAL A 282 12.96 18.96 -0.48
N MET A 283 13.70 18.09 0.20
CA MET A 283 13.61 17.89 1.65
C MET A 283 14.78 18.49 2.45
N GLU A 284 15.70 19.23 1.82
CA GLU A 284 16.91 19.71 2.48
C GLU A 284 16.61 20.69 3.62
N GLN A 285 15.66 21.60 3.41
CA GLN A 285 15.23 22.54 4.46
C GLN A 285 14.48 21.82 5.58
N ASP A 286 13.60 20.87 5.25
CA ASP A 286 12.89 20.06 6.26
C ASP A 286 13.87 19.34 7.19
N LEU A 287 14.95 18.77 6.63
CA LEU A 287 15.96 18.06 7.40
C LEU A 287 16.86 19.00 8.21
N ALA A 288 17.11 20.22 7.72
CA ALA A 288 17.87 21.23 8.46
C ALA A 288 17.12 21.73 9.71
N ASP A 289 15.78 21.77 9.64
CA ASP A 289 14.92 22.18 10.75
C ASP A 289 14.69 21.05 11.77
N MET A 290 15.12 19.82 11.48
CA MET A 290 14.97 18.66 12.35
C MET A 290 16.26 18.39 13.13
N GLU A 291 16.17 18.31 14.47
CA GLU A 291 17.34 18.13 15.35
C GLU A 291 18.18 16.88 15.01
N GLU A 292 17.54 15.77 14.64
CA GLU A 292 18.20 14.51 14.31
C GLU A 292 18.26 14.24 12.78
N GLY A 293 17.89 15.24 11.96
CA GLY A 293 17.87 15.13 10.50
C GLY A 293 17.15 13.88 10.00
N LEU A 294 17.86 13.01 9.29
CA LEU A 294 17.34 11.73 8.77
C LEU A 294 16.97 10.69 9.85
N GLU A 295 17.57 10.79 11.04
CA GLU A 295 17.28 9.86 12.13
C GLU A 295 16.01 10.24 12.91
N THR A 296 15.48 11.44 12.66
CA THR A 296 14.24 11.93 13.26
C THR A 296 13.12 10.89 13.16
N LEU A 297 12.65 10.44 14.31
CA LEU A 297 11.52 9.52 14.41
C LEU A 297 10.23 10.22 13.96
N VAL A 298 9.44 9.57 13.12
CA VAL A 298 8.13 10.06 12.68
C VAL A 298 6.99 9.21 13.24
N GLY A 299 5.79 9.78 13.35
CA GLY A 299 4.58 9.05 13.74
C GLY A 299 4.20 9.18 15.20
N THR A 300 3.56 8.17 15.79
CA THR A 300 2.89 8.28 17.10
C THR A 300 3.82 8.56 18.28
N ARG A 301 5.11 8.20 18.16
CA ARG A 301 6.15 8.45 19.16
C ARG A 301 7.18 9.48 18.72
N GLY A 302 7.00 10.09 17.55
CA GLY A 302 7.96 10.99 16.92
C GLY A 302 7.32 12.30 16.47
N VAL A 303 8.00 13.00 15.57
CA VAL A 303 7.52 14.25 14.97
C VAL A 303 6.32 13.97 14.07
N ARG A 304 5.32 14.86 14.13
CA ARG A 304 4.22 14.88 13.16
C ARG A 304 4.64 15.71 11.96
N LEU A 305 4.74 15.05 10.81
CA LEU A 305 5.03 15.72 9.54
C LEU A 305 3.81 16.46 9.00
N SER A 306 4.06 17.56 8.29
CA SER A 306 3.04 18.23 7.47
C SER A 306 2.62 17.37 6.27
N GLY A 307 1.49 17.70 5.65
CA GLY A 307 1.02 16.99 4.45
C GLY A 307 2.04 17.03 3.30
N GLY A 308 2.69 18.18 3.10
CA GLY A 308 3.76 18.33 2.10
C GLY A 308 5.01 17.52 2.44
N GLN A 309 5.43 17.48 3.71
CA GLN A 309 6.55 16.64 4.15
C GLN A 309 6.26 15.14 3.96
N ILE A 310 5.03 14.69 4.20
CA ILE A 310 4.62 13.30 3.94
C ILE A 310 4.72 12.98 2.44
N GLN A 311 4.23 13.87 1.58
CA GLN A 311 4.31 13.70 0.12
C GLN A 311 5.77 13.67 -0.37
N ARG A 312 6.62 14.61 0.08
CA ARG A 312 8.04 14.63 -0.27
C ARG A 312 8.80 13.41 0.24
N THR A 313 8.52 12.95 1.47
CA THR A 313 9.13 11.72 2.02
C THR A 313 8.77 10.50 1.17
N ALA A 314 7.50 10.39 0.73
CA ALA A 314 7.07 9.33 -0.17
C ALA A 314 7.70 9.45 -1.56
N ALA A 315 7.92 10.67 -2.05
CA ALA A 315 8.65 10.93 -3.30
C ALA A 315 10.11 10.46 -3.19
N ALA A 316 10.82 10.84 -2.13
CA ALA A 316 12.19 10.39 -1.86
C ALA A 316 12.30 8.86 -1.81
N ARG A 317 11.32 8.19 -1.19
CA ARG A 317 11.19 6.72 -1.18
C ARG A 317 11.06 6.11 -2.57
N MET A 318 10.42 6.80 -3.50
CA MET A 318 10.35 6.35 -4.90
C MET A 318 11.69 6.60 -5.62
N PHE A 319 12.29 7.77 -5.42
CA PHE A 319 13.51 8.18 -6.12
C PHE A 319 14.73 7.34 -5.76
N VAL A 320 14.87 6.98 -4.48
CA VAL A 320 15.98 6.13 -4.01
C VAL A 320 15.99 4.75 -4.68
N ARG A 321 14.85 4.31 -5.24
CA ARG A 321 14.70 3.03 -5.94
C ARG A 321 15.16 3.06 -7.40
N GLN A 322 15.39 4.26 -7.97
CA GLN A 322 15.79 4.46 -9.37
C GLN A 322 14.96 3.66 -10.42
N PRO A 323 13.62 3.69 -10.35
CA PRO A 323 12.77 2.90 -11.24
C PRO A 323 12.78 3.43 -12.68
N GLU A 324 12.37 2.60 -13.65
CA GLU A 324 12.17 3.04 -15.04
C GLU A 324 10.85 3.79 -15.26
N LEU A 325 9.83 3.50 -14.44
CA LEU A 325 8.52 4.14 -14.42
C LEU A 325 8.22 4.72 -13.03
N LEU A 326 7.92 6.02 -12.97
CA LEU A 326 7.45 6.70 -11.77
C LEU A 326 5.95 7.00 -11.91
N VAL A 327 5.14 6.43 -11.02
CA VAL A 327 3.68 6.60 -11.03
C VAL A 327 3.24 7.40 -9.82
N PHE A 328 2.59 8.53 -10.06
CA PHE A 328 2.13 9.45 -9.01
C PHE A 328 0.62 9.57 -9.04
N ASP A 329 -0.07 9.13 -8.00
CA ASP A 329 -1.49 9.45 -7.79
C ASP A 329 -1.58 10.73 -6.98
N ASP A 330 -1.43 11.90 -7.61
CA ASP A 330 -1.49 13.22 -6.95
C ASP A 330 -0.34 13.50 -5.94
N LEU A 331 0.85 13.80 -6.46
CA LEU A 331 2.07 14.02 -5.67
C LEU A 331 2.16 15.38 -4.98
N SER A 332 1.66 16.44 -5.63
CA SER A 332 1.98 17.82 -5.24
C SER A 332 0.85 18.55 -4.55
N SER A 333 -0.32 17.93 -4.35
CA SER A 333 -1.52 18.61 -3.86
C SER A 333 -1.37 19.29 -2.49
N ALA A 334 -0.48 18.82 -1.62
CA ALA A 334 -0.20 19.42 -0.31
C ALA A 334 1.09 20.27 -0.29
N LEU A 335 1.74 20.47 -1.44
CA LEU A 335 2.93 21.32 -1.58
C LEU A 335 2.54 22.76 -1.91
N ASP A 336 3.29 23.69 -1.34
CA ASP A 336 3.31 25.08 -1.78
C ASP A 336 3.88 25.19 -3.21
N VAL A 337 3.65 26.36 -3.79
CA VAL A 337 3.87 26.64 -5.21
C VAL A 337 5.36 26.61 -5.60
N GLU A 338 6.24 27.06 -4.71
CA GLU A 338 7.69 27.14 -4.95
C GLU A 338 8.33 25.76 -4.80
N THR A 339 7.99 25.03 -3.74
CA THR A 339 8.45 23.66 -3.54
C THR A 339 8.00 22.73 -4.65
N GLU A 340 6.73 22.83 -5.08
CA GLU A 340 6.24 22.05 -6.23
C GLU A 340 7.04 22.34 -7.50
N GLN A 341 7.30 23.61 -7.79
CA GLN A 341 8.03 24.00 -8.98
C GLN A 341 9.44 23.40 -8.99
N THR A 342 10.14 23.54 -7.86
CA THR A 342 11.50 23.02 -7.68
C THR A 342 11.53 21.50 -7.83
N LEU A 343 10.54 20.80 -7.25
CA LEU A 343 10.40 19.35 -7.35
C LEU A 343 10.33 18.90 -8.82
N TRP A 344 9.44 19.50 -9.61
CA TRP A 344 9.27 19.11 -11.02
C TRP A 344 10.48 19.49 -11.88
N GLU A 345 11.10 20.67 -11.64
CA GLU A 345 12.31 21.09 -12.36
C GLU A 345 13.48 20.11 -12.12
N ARG A 346 13.68 19.65 -10.88
CA ARG A 346 14.72 18.65 -10.54
C ARG A 346 14.47 17.29 -11.23
N LEU A 347 13.21 16.90 -11.39
CA LEU A 347 12.84 15.65 -12.05
C LEU A 347 12.99 15.71 -13.58
N GLU A 348 12.78 16.89 -14.17
CA GLU A 348 13.00 17.12 -15.61
C GLU A 348 14.49 17.23 -15.95
N GLY A 349 15.27 17.88 -15.08
CA GLY A 349 16.71 18.11 -15.27
C GLY A 349 17.59 16.86 -15.18
N CYS A 350 17.07 15.72 -14.71
CA CYS A 350 17.78 14.44 -14.66
C CYS A 350 17.97 13.83 -16.07
N THR A 351 18.81 14.49 -16.86
CA THR A 351 19.28 14.04 -18.16
C THR A 351 20.45 13.07 -17.99
N SER A 352 20.59 12.12 -18.92
CA SER A 352 21.58 11.02 -18.84
C SER A 352 23.05 11.49 -18.76
N SER A 353 23.34 12.78 -18.89
CA SER A 353 24.68 13.37 -18.82
C SER A 353 25.19 13.66 -17.40
N ASP A 354 24.32 13.79 -16.40
CA ASP A 354 24.74 14.01 -15.00
C ASP A 354 25.12 12.70 -14.28
N ILE A 355 24.85 11.55 -14.92
CA ILE A 355 25.32 10.22 -14.50
C ILE A 355 26.64 9.93 -15.22
N ARG A 356 27.65 10.80 -15.07
CA ARG A 356 29.04 10.41 -15.33
C ARG A 356 29.69 10.05 -14.00
N PHE A 357 29.71 8.75 -13.73
CA PHE A 357 30.69 8.15 -12.83
C PHE A 357 32.08 8.39 -13.43
N THR A 358 32.81 9.38 -12.93
CA THR A 358 34.24 9.49 -13.22
C THR A 358 34.96 8.42 -12.41
N ASN A 359 35.29 7.31 -13.07
CA ASN A 359 36.34 6.43 -12.58
C ASN A 359 37.60 7.27 -12.38
N GLY A 360 38.17 7.18 -11.19
CA GLY A 360 39.32 7.97 -10.78
C GLY A 360 40.45 7.91 -11.81
N HIS A 361 40.90 9.10 -12.22
CA HIS A 361 42.27 9.55 -12.49
C HIS A 361 42.23 10.60 -13.61
N GLY A 362 42.22 11.88 -13.22
CA GLY A 362 42.36 12.99 -14.14
C GLY A 362 41.66 14.24 -13.63
N GLU A 363 42.45 15.19 -13.14
CA GLU A 363 42.02 16.53 -12.77
C GLU A 363 41.29 17.23 -13.94
N THR A 364 40.08 17.76 -13.69
CA THR A 364 39.65 19.14 -13.99
C THR A 364 38.12 19.28 -13.93
N GLY A 365 37.64 20.25 -13.12
CA GLY A 365 36.50 21.10 -13.43
C GLY A 365 35.09 20.51 -13.38
N LEU A 366 34.52 20.41 -12.18
CA LEU A 366 33.19 20.86 -11.76
C LEU A 366 32.90 20.20 -10.41
N THR A 367 32.93 20.98 -9.35
CA THR A 367 32.64 20.55 -7.98
C THR A 367 31.20 20.09 -7.87
N SER A 368 31.00 18.77 -7.81
CA SER A 368 29.80 18.16 -7.24
C SER A 368 29.78 18.54 -5.76
N SER A 369 28.92 19.49 -5.38
CA SER A 369 28.65 19.87 -4.01
C SER A 369 27.97 18.70 -3.28
N TYR A 370 28.77 17.79 -2.74
CA TYR A 370 28.30 16.85 -1.72
C TYR A 370 27.86 17.66 -0.49
N ILE A 371 26.56 17.72 -0.21
CA ILE A 371 26.06 18.14 1.10
C ILE A 371 26.48 17.05 2.09
N ARG A 372 27.55 17.33 2.83
CA ARG A 372 28.06 16.47 3.90
C ARG A 372 27.22 16.77 5.15
N PHE A 373 26.24 15.94 5.47
CA PHE A 373 25.60 15.96 6.77
C PHE A 373 26.58 15.38 7.80
N THR A 374 27.27 16.26 8.54
CA THR A 374 28.04 15.86 9.71
C THR A 374 27.12 15.85 10.93
N ASN A 375 26.85 14.67 11.49
CA ASN A 375 26.29 14.59 12.84
C ASN A 375 27.36 15.10 13.82
N ASP A 376 27.14 16.29 14.37
CA ASP A 376 28.09 16.93 15.26
C ASP A 376 27.90 16.40 16.70
N HIS A 377 28.73 15.43 17.07
CA HIS A 377 29.15 15.26 18.45
C HIS A 377 30.60 15.72 18.56
N GLY A 378 30.78 17.04 18.60
CA GLY A 378 31.91 17.76 19.20
C GLY A 378 33.24 17.64 18.48
N ASP A 379 33.57 18.60 17.61
CA ASP A 379 34.53 19.67 17.92
C ASP A 379 34.71 20.57 16.69
N GLY A 380 34.91 21.87 16.93
CA GLY A 380 34.63 22.94 15.97
C GLY A 380 35.45 22.95 14.66
N ALA A 381 34.78 23.34 13.58
CA ALA A 381 35.36 24.14 12.50
C ALA A 381 34.26 24.90 11.74
N VAL A 382 34.16 26.21 11.97
CA VAL A 382 33.36 27.12 11.16
C VAL A 382 34.02 27.26 9.79
N VAL A 383 33.31 26.88 8.72
CA VAL A 383 33.65 27.28 7.35
C VAL A 383 32.48 28.06 6.79
N SER A 384 32.63 29.38 6.74
CA SER A 384 31.71 30.29 6.06
C SER A 384 31.90 30.18 4.55
N THR A 385 30.82 29.98 3.81
CA THR A 385 30.80 30.20 2.36
C THR A 385 30.30 31.61 2.07
N ARG A 386 31.18 32.40 1.47
CA ARG A 386 30.94 33.75 0.98
C ARG A 386 30.12 33.65 -0.31
N GLU A 387 28.92 34.24 -0.33
CA GLU A 387 28.13 34.42 -1.55
C GLU A 387 28.80 35.49 -2.42
N ASP A 388 29.42 35.08 -3.52
CA ASP A 388 29.80 36.00 -4.59
C ASP A 388 28.62 36.10 -5.58
N HIS A 389 27.84 37.17 -5.42
CA HIS A 389 26.94 37.67 -6.44
C HIS A 389 27.74 38.11 -7.68
N ALA A 390 27.75 37.30 -8.74
CA ALA A 390 28.09 37.81 -10.07
C ALA A 390 27.49 36.96 -11.21
N ASN A 391 26.82 37.70 -12.10
CA ASN A 391 26.57 37.41 -13.50
C ASN A 391 25.29 36.65 -13.89
N GLN A 392 24.17 37.38 -13.79
CA GLN A 392 22.93 37.12 -14.50
C GLN A 392 23.04 37.72 -15.90
N GLN A 393 23.52 36.94 -16.86
CA GLN A 393 23.64 37.36 -18.26
C GLN A 393 22.49 36.77 -19.05
N TYR A 394 21.57 37.65 -19.46
CA TYR A 394 20.46 37.40 -20.36
C TYR A 394 20.97 36.74 -21.65
N VAL A 395 20.55 35.50 -21.91
CA VAL A 395 20.63 34.88 -23.24
C VAL A 395 19.22 34.91 -23.82
N ASN A 396 19.04 35.76 -24.83
CA ASN A 396 17.88 35.75 -25.70
C ASN A 396 18.01 34.56 -26.66
N GLU A 397 17.12 33.58 -26.57
CA GLU A 397 16.94 32.56 -27.62
C GLU A 397 15.46 32.45 -27.98
N GLU A 398 15.06 33.36 -28.86
CA GLU A 398 13.95 33.18 -29.77
C GLU A 398 14.55 32.53 -31.03
N THR A 399 14.37 31.21 -31.20
CA THR A 399 14.24 30.44 -32.46
C THR A 399 14.65 28.96 -32.22
N ASP A 400 13.66 28.07 -31.99
CA ASP A 400 13.45 26.80 -32.71
C ASP A 400 12.37 25.96 -31.98
N ARG A 401 11.11 26.09 -32.41
CA ARG A 401 9.95 25.38 -31.84
C ARG A 401 9.65 24.08 -32.60
N THR A 402 10.67 23.24 -32.77
CA THR A 402 10.49 21.93 -33.40
C THR A 402 11.11 20.83 -32.54
N SER A 403 10.30 20.31 -31.60
CA SER A 403 10.50 19.04 -30.88
C SER A 403 11.84 18.87 -30.13
N SER A 404 12.06 19.63 -29.06
CA SER A 404 13.06 19.29 -28.05
C SER A 404 12.50 18.22 -27.10
N PHE A 405 12.68 16.94 -27.43
CA PHE A 405 12.45 15.87 -26.46
C PHE A 405 13.46 16.02 -25.32
N VAL A 406 13.01 16.45 -24.14
CA VAL A 406 13.81 16.40 -22.92
C VAL A 406 14.20 14.93 -22.69
N ASN A 407 15.50 14.61 -22.75
CA ASN A 407 15.99 13.23 -22.61
C ASN A 407 15.96 12.81 -21.14
N ARG A 408 14.76 12.57 -20.61
CA ARG A 408 14.52 12.12 -19.24
C ARG A 408 14.99 10.68 -19.08
N THR A 409 15.66 10.41 -17.96
CA THR A 409 16.16 9.06 -17.64
C THR A 409 15.04 8.09 -17.25
N ALA A 410 13.99 8.59 -16.58
CA ALA A 410 12.80 7.86 -16.17
C ALA A 410 11.54 8.30 -16.95
N THR A 411 10.55 7.43 -17.01
CA THR A 411 9.22 7.70 -17.59
C THR A 411 8.25 8.06 -16.47
N PHE A 412 7.37 9.05 -16.69
CA PHE A 412 6.46 9.58 -15.68
C PHE A 412 5.01 9.38 -16.07
N LEU A 413 4.22 8.81 -15.16
CA LEU A 413 2.76 8.74 -15.25
C LEU A 413 2.16 9.44 -14.02
N VAL A 414 1.57 10.61 -14.22
CA VAL A 414 1.17 11.50 -13.14
C VAL A 414 -0.32 11.76 -13.20
N VAL A 415 -1.06 11.49 -12.13
CA VAL A 415 -2.39 12.04 -11.93
C VAL A 415 -2.25 13.44 -11.35
N SER A 416 -2.72 14.45 -12.07
CA SER A 416 -2.74 15.83 -11.59
C SER A 416 -3.80 16.66 -12.30
N HIS A 417 -4.22 17.71 -11.62
CA HIS A 417 -5.09 18.76 -12.16
C HIS A 417 -4.41 20.14 -12.10
N ARG A 418 -3.15 20.23 -11.65
CA ARG A 418 -2.45 21.50 -11.49
C ARG A 418 -1.92 22.02 -12.82
N ARG A 419 -2.20 23.29 -13.16
CA ARG A 419 -1.74 23.90 -14.44
C ARG A 419 -0.26 23.73 -14.70
N ARG A 420 0.57 23.87 -13.66
CA ARG A 420 2.04 23.81 -13.78
C ARG A 420 2.52 22.43 -14.21
N VAL A 421 1.84 21.37 -13.77
CA VAL A 421 2.13 19.99 -14.15
C VAL A 421 1.57 19.70 -15.54
N LEU A 422 0.36 20.16 -15.84
CA LEU A 422 -0.27 20.01 -17.16
C LEU A 422 0.54 20.70 -18.27
N ARG A 423 1.10 21.89 -18.02
CA ARG A 423 1.96 22.61 -18.98
C ARG A 423 3.28 21.90 -19.28
N ARG A 424 3.74 21.01 -18.40
CA ARG A 424 4.98 20.22 -18.56
C ARG A 424 4.76 18.90 -19.29
N ALA A 425 3.50 18.48 -19.42
CA ALA A 425 3.16 17.19 -19.96
C ALA A 425 3.48 17.11 -21.46
N ASP A 426 4.23 16.08 -21.85
CA ASP A 426 4.39 15.73 -23.26
C ASP A 426 3.04 15.22 -23.82
N GLN A 427 2.25 14.57 -22.97
CA GLN A 427 0.92 14.08 -23.28
C GLN A 427 0.00 14.20 -22.07
N ILE A 428 -1.21 14.72 -22.30
CA ILE A 428 -2.29 14.72 -21.32
C ILE A 428 -3.36 13.72 -21.75
N ILE A 429 -3.91 13.00 -20.79
CA ILE A 429 -5.01 12.06 -20.93
C ILE A 429 -6.18 12.59 -20.12
N VAL A 430 -7.28 12.89 -20.82
CA VAL A 430 -8.48 13.45 -20.21
C VAL A 430 -9.46 12.31 -19.94
N MET A 431 -9.83 12.13 -18.67
CA MET A 431 -10.74 11.08 -18.23
C MET A 431 -12.09 11.62 -17.78
N LYS A 432 -13.16 10.92 -18.16
CA LYS A 432 -14.53 11.18 -17.72
C LYS A 432 -15.27 9.85 -17.59
N ASN A 433 -15.96 9.65 -16.47
CA ASN A 433 -16.82 8.49 -16.22
C ASN A 433 -16.16 7.13 -16.55
N GLY A 434 -14.91 6.93 -16.13
CA GLY A 434 -14.19 5.67 -16.32
C GLY A 434 -13.62 5.42 -17.72
N ARG A 435 -13.72 6.39 -18.65
CA ARG A 435 -13.14 6.31 -20.01
C ARG A 435 -12.14 7.44 -20.27
N ILE A 436 -11.23 7.22 -21.23
CA ILE A 436 -10.47 8.30 -21.86
C ILE A 436 -11.35 8.99 -22.90
N VAL A 437 -11.55 10.29 -22.77
CA VAL A 437 -12.36 11.09 -23.71
C VAL A 437 -11.52 11.80 -24.76
N ASP A 438 -10.28 12.16 -24.45
CA ASP A 438 -9.33 12.76 -25.39
C ASP A 438 -7.89 12.60 -24.85
N ARG A 439 -6.90 12.79 -25.72
CA ARG A 439 -5.48 12.78 -25.38
C ARG A 439 -4.67 13.65 -26.34
N GLY A 440 -3.58 14.23 -25.87
CA GLY A 440 -2.68 15.04 -26.69
C GLY A 440 -1.91 16.09 -25.89
N ALA A 441 -1.23 16.99 -26.59
CA ALA A 441 -0.59 18.15 -25.97
C ALA A 441 -1.63 19.14 -25.43
N LEU A 442 -1.26 19.93 -24.42
CA LEU A 442 -2.17 20.86 -23.73
C LEU A 442 -2.86 21.84 -24.68
N ASP A 443 -2.10 22.53 -25.54
CA ASP A 443 -2.63 23.56 -26.44
C ASP A 443 -3.64 22.98 -27.44
N GLU A 444 -3.37 21.78 -27.94
CA GLU A 444 -4.29 21.08 -28.84
C GLU A 444 -5.59 20.69 -28.12
N LEU A 445 -5.49 20.14 -26.92
CA LEU A 445 -6.64 19.74 -26.12
C LEU A 445 -7.49 20.93 -25.70
N LEU A 446 -6.89 22.08 -25.39
CA LEU A 446 -7.64 23.30 -25.13
C LEU A 446 -8.40 23.79 -26.38
N GLY A 447 -7.92 23.47 -27.58
CA GLY A 447 -8.61 23.77 -28.84
C GLY A 447 -9.79 22.84 -29.16
N ARG A 448 -9.69 21.53 -28.85
CA ARG A 448 -10.67 20.51 -29.29
C ARG A 448 -11.48 19.83 -28.18
N CYS A 449 -10.96 19.74 -26.96
CA CYS A 449 -11.56 18.98 -25.88
C CYS A 449 -12.37 19.90 -24.94
N GLU A 450 -13.70 19.76 -24.97
CA GLU A 450 -14.58 20.51 -24.06
C GLU A 450 -14.30 20.19 -22.58
N GLU A 451 -14.13 18.90 -22.25
CA GLU A 451 -13.86 18.49 -20.87
C GLU A 451 -12.52 19.07 -20.36
N MET A 452 -11.49 19.12 -21.21
CA MET A 452 -10.21 19.76 -20.85
C MET A 452 -10.39 21.25 -20.58
N ARG A 453 -11.15 21.96 -21.43
CA ARG A 453 -11.43 23.39 -21.21
C ARG A 453 -12.18 23.63 -19.89
N LEU A 454 -13.14 22.77 -19.55
CA LEU A 454 -13.87 22.86 -18.28
C LEU A 454 -12.96 22.64 -17.07
N LEU A 455 -12.09 21.63 -17.12
CA LEU A 455 -11.09 21.37 -16.08
C LEU A 455 -10.12 22.55 -15.94
N TRP A 456 -9.67 23.10 -17.07
CA TRP A 456 -8.76 24.24 -17.11
C TRP A 456 -9.38 25.53 -16.55
N GLN A 457 -10.66 25.79 -16.83
CA GLN A 457 -11.37 26.97 -16.33
C GLN A 457 -11.73 26.86 -14.84
N GLY A 458 -12.14 25.69 -14.37
CA GLY A 458 -12.51 25.47 -12.97
C GLY A 458 -11.38 25.78 -11.99
N GLU A 459 -10.12 25.64 -12.40
CA GLU A 459 -8.94 25.99 -11.60
C GLU A 459 -8.65 27.51 -11.57
N ALA A 460 -9.22 28.32 -12.46
CA ALA A 460 -9.04 29.79 -12.42
C ALA A 460 -9.86 30.49 -11.33
N GLN A 461 -10.81 29.79 -10.71
CA GLN A 461 -11.75 30.33 -9.73
C GLN A 461 -11.44 29.93 -8.27
N CYS A 462 -10.44 29.08 -8.04
CA CYS A 462 -10.00 28.68 -6.71
C CYS A 462 -8.77 29.44 -6.23
#